data_AF-A0A315UU95-F1
#
_entry.id   AF-A0A315UU95-F1
#
_cell.length_a   1.000
_cell.length_b   1.000
_cell.length_c   1.000
_cell.angle_alpha   90.00
_cell.angle_beta   90.00
_cell.angle_gamma   90.00
#
_symmetry.space_group_name_H-M   'P 1'
#
loop_
_entity.id
_entity.type
_entity.pdbx_description
1 polymer ?
#
loop_
_entity_poly.entity_id
_entity_poly.type
_entity_poly.pdbx_seq_one_letter_code
_entity_poly.pdbx_strand_id
1 'polypeptide(L)'
;MLTAEDFTQLPLLMWEKVFAKVKKAVVFMDDRSAEALHWSGGAGALLQAGARNVKQFSSFEACGENEPKAVFVVSTLLKGRTVDIIKDIISLSHFQYCVVFTAVPHSVHLFANNVSTEMDGFPVFEQFEEKLCEWMGNMNYTAEVMHSPVVFAPVSQQLIVASPFAHLFPLLPADLASINAKRPEKKRFGTLSDLDGHSLPVELQIEIKSLVSALNSMFEAAGMREESFAVGPMSRIIAGELANHNQAKNRRKTAPSKASIIFIDRTMDLTGAVGHHGDNLVEKMLTVLDPLPGHVTDVQVDMLELTSVQRTPHSQNTVAPGCLAQTQWASRALSQMLQTLKCCRGRTRKNTSVPARFKCTLSAPLATGTVYVDRSSMAKPTLCICTSLESRTFELHWQRAQSFPQSPSEPRRPVICPSWTLMSRLESVQCGQSRAWVAEVL
;
A
#
# COMPACT_ATOMS: atom_id res chain seq x y z
N MET A 1 10.19 -23.89 -7.17
CA MET A 1 10.70 -22.67 -6.52
C MET A 1 9.87 -21.53 -7.06
N LEU A 2 9.24 -20.73 -6.21
CA LEU A 2 8.55 -19.52 -6.66
C LEU A 2 9.59 -18.53 -7.17
N THR A 3 9.38 -18.00 -8.36
CA THR A 3 10.19 -16.95 -8.96
C THR A 3 9.82 -15.59 -8.37
N ALA A 4 10.65 -14.57 -8.62
CA ALA A 4 10.35 -13.20 -8.21
C ALA A 4 9.05 -12.67 -8.82
N GLU A 5 8.69 -13.17 -10.00
CA GLU A 5 7.49 -12.80 -10.70
C GLU A 5 6.26 -13.28 -9.91
N ASP A 6 6.32 -14.47 -9.29
CA ASP A 6 5.18 -15.09 -8.62
C ASP A 6 4.67 -14.30 -7.40
N PHE A 7 5.57 -13.64 -6.63
CA PHE A 7 5.17 -12.88 -5.43
C PHE A 7 4.42 -11.59 -5.79
N THR A 8 4.83 -10.94 -6.88
CA THR A 8 4.19 -9.71 -7.36
C THR A 8 2.87 -9.95 -8.10
N GLN A 9 2.58 -11.20 -8.45
CA GLN A 9 1.29 -11.61 -9.00
C GLN A 9 0.26 -11.88 -7.89
N LEU A 10 0.68 -12.09 -6.64
CA LEU A 10 -0.24 -12.39 -5.54
C LEU A 10 -1.34 -11.33 -5.33
N PRO A 11 -1.05 -10.01 -5.39
CA PRO A 11 -2.10 -9.00 -5.38
C PRO A 11 -3.13 -9.18 -6.50
N LEU A 12 -2.67 -9.54 -7.71
CA LEU A 12 -3.54 -9.75 -8.87
C LEU A 12 -4.45 -10.97 -8.68
N LEU A 13 -3.95 -12.05 -8.05
CA LEU A 13 -4.77 -13.22 -7.71
C LEU A 13 -5.94 -12.87 -6.76
N MET A 14 -5.78 -11.89 -5.87
CA MET A 14 -6.88 -11.42 -5.02
C MET A 14 -7.94 -10.68 -5.85
N TRP A 15 -7.52 -9.94 -6.86
CA TRP A 15 -8.42 -9.25 -7.79
C TRP A 15 -9.14 -10.19 -8.76
N GLU A 16 -8.57 -11.36 -9.11
CA GLU A 16 -9.23 -12.34 -9.99
C GLU A 16 -10.61 -12.76 -9.48
N LYS A 17 -10.79 -12.88 -8.16
CA LYS A 17 -12.10 -13.17 -7.54
C LYS A 17 -13.13 -12.09 -7.86
N VAL A 18 -12.71 -10.82 -7.81
CA VAL A 18 -13.56 -9.67 -8.17
C VAL A 18 -13.84 -9.69 -9.66
N PHE A 19 -12.81 -9.82 -10.50
CA PHE A 19 -12.94 -9.85 -11.96
C PHE A 19 -13.89 -10.96 -12.45
N ALA A 20 -13.91 -12.12 -11.79
CA ALA A 20 -14.84 -13.19 -12.12
C ALA A 20 -16.33 -12.81 -11.93
N LYS A 21 -16.63 -11.80 -11.13
CA LYS A 21 -18.00 -11.41 -10.77
C LYS A 21 -18.48 -10.11 -11.42
N VAL A 22 -17.61 -9.30 -12.04
CA VAL A 22 -18.00 -7.97 -12.58
C VAL A 22 -18.69 -7.99 -13.93
N LYS A 23 -18.74 -9.14 -14.62
CA LYS A 23 -19.40 -9.26 -15.93
C LYS A 23 -20.84 -8.74 -15.89
N LYS A 24 -21.12 -7.76 -16.76
CA LYS A 24 -22.38 -7.00 -16.90
C LYS A 24 -22.80 -6.18 -15.67
N ALA A 25 -21.92 -5.97 -14.70
CA ALA A 25 -22.23 -5.24 -13.47
C ALA A 25 -21.79 -3.78 -13.54
N VAL A 26 -22.44 -2.93 -12.76
CA VAL A 26 -21.88 -1.65 -12.34
C VAL A 26 -21.08 -1.87 -11.06
N VAL A 27 -19.83 -1.42 -11.05
CA VAL A 27 -18.92 -1.62 -9.92
C VAL A 27 -18.85 -0.35 -9.09
N PHE A 28 -19.10 -0.44 -7.79
CA PHE A 28 -18.96 0.67 -6.83
C PHE A 28 -17.76 0.39 -5.94
N MET A 29 -16.84 1.34 -5.81
CA MET A 29 -15.60 1.14 -5.06
C MET A 29 -15.27 2.31 -4.15
N ASP A 30 -14.78 1.98 -2.95
CA ASP A 30 -14.21 2.99 -2.06
C ASP A 30 -12.80 3.40 -2.48
N ASP A 31 -12.37 4.58 -2.02
CA ASP A 31 -11.13 5.21 -2.46
C ASP A 31 -9.90 4.32 -2.19
N ARG A 32 -9.87 3.65 -1.03
CA ARG A 32 -8.76 2.76 -0.63
C ARG A 32 -8.64 1.55 -1.58
N SER A 33 -9.76 0.91 -1.92
CA SER A 33 -9.76 -0.22 -2.86
C SER A 33 -9.49 0.25 -4.29
N ALA A 34 -9.95 1.44 -4.66
CA ALA A 34 -9.68 2.05 -5.96
C ALA A 34 -8.19 2.34 -6.15
N GLU A 35 -7.50 2.83 -5.12
CA GLU A 35 -6.05 3.04 -5.17
C GLU A 35 -5.26 1.72 -5.27
N ALA A 36 -5.67 0.66 -4.55
CA ALA A 36 -5.06 -0.66 -4.74
C ALA A 36 -5.27 -1.20 -6.16
N LEU A 37 -6.44 -0.95 -6.75
CA LEU A 37 -6.74 -1.32 -8.14
C LEU A 37 -5.93 -0.50 -9.14
N HIS A 38 -5.69 0.79 -8.89
CA HIS A 38 -4.92 1.69 -9.75
C HIS A 38 -3.56 1.09 -10.14
N TRP A 39 -2.84 0.56 -9.16
CA TRP A 39 -1.57 -0.17 -9.35
C TRP A 39 -1.73 -1.59 -9.93
N SER A 40 -2.94 -2.14 -9.89
CA SER A 40 -3.26 -3.52 -10.28
C SER A 40 -4.01 -3.63 -11.61
N GLY A 41 -3.94 -2.60 -12.48
CA GLY A 41 -4.61 -2.58 -13.79
C GLY A 41 -5.62 -1.45 -13.98
N GLY A 42 -5.97 -0.76 -12.90
CA GLY A 42 -6.93 0.34 -12.87
C GLY A 42 -8.35 -0.06 -13.29
N ALA A 43 -9.20 0.94 -13.48
CA ALA A 43 -10.58 0.73 -13.96
C ALA A 43 -10.65 0.00 -15.31
N GLY A 44 -9.61 0.12 -16.15
CA GLY A 44 -9.49 -0.60 -17.41
C GLY A 44 -9.56 -2.13 -17.24
N ALA A 45 -8.98 -2.68 -16.17
CA ALA A 45 -9.04 -4.11 -15.88
C ALA A 45 -10.48 -4.59 -15.58
N LEU A 46 -11.26 -3.79 -14.85
CA LEU A 46 -12.68 -4.09 -14.57
C LEU A 46 -13.52 -4.07 -15.86
N LEU A 47 -13.31 -3.06 -16.71
CA LEU A 47 -14.02 -2.93 -17.98
C LEU A 47 -13.67 -4.10 -18.93
N GLN A 48 -12.40 -4.50 -19.00
CA GLN A 48 -11.96 -5.66 -19.75
C GLN A 48 -12.55 -6.98 -19.22
N ALA A 49 -12.73 -7.09 -17.90
CA ALA A 49 -13.44 -8.21 -17.26
C ALA A 49 -14.97 -8.18 -17.49
N GLY A 50 -15.48 -7.13 -18.16
CA GLY A 50 -16.87 -7.02 -18.59
C GLY A 50 -17.76 -6.20 -17.66
N ALA A 51 -17.19 -5.40 -16.75
CA ALA A 51 -17.94 -4.36 -16.05
C ALA A 51 -18.55 -3.38 -17.07
N ARG A 52 -19.78 -2.94 -16.80
CA ARG A 52 -20.45 -1.91 -17.62
C ARG A 52 -20.00 -0.51 -17.26
N ASN A 53 -19.78 -0.27 -15.98
CA ASN A 53 -19.41 1.02 -15.45
C ASN A 53 -18.67 0.84 -14.12
N VAL A 54 -17.88 1.84 -13.75
CA VAL A 54 -17.18 1.93 -12.47
C VAL A 54 -17.53 3.28 -11.86
N LYS A 55 -18.08 3.26 -10.65
CA LYS A 55 -18.62 4.43 -9.95
C LYS A 55 -17.98 4.56 -8.58
N GLN A 56 -17.96 5.78 -8.08
CA GLN A 56 -17.55 6.05 -6.71
C GLN A 56 -18.52 5.38 -5.73
N PHE A 57 -18.01 4.87 -4.62
CA PHE A 57 -18.84 4.40 -3.52
C PHE A 57 -19.40 5.58 -2.72
N SER A 58 -20.60 6.03 -3.08
CA SER A 58 -21.24 7.24 -2.54
C SER A 58 -22.77 7.09 -2.53
N SER A 59 -23.43 7.59 -1.48
CA SER A 59 -24.91 7.59 -1.37
C SER A 59 -25.61 8.40 -2.48
N PHE A 60 -24.87 9.23 -3.22
CA PHE A 60 -25.40 10.02 -4.33
C PHE A 60 -25.34 9.30 -5.69
N GLU A 61 -24.78 8.09 -5.73
CA GLU A 61 -24.71 7.29 -6.94
C GLU A 61 -25.89 6.31 -7.04
N ALA A 62 -26.33 6.05 -8.27
CA ALA A 62 -27.39 5.10 -8.59
C ALA A 62 -27.19 4.51 -9.99
N CYS A 63 -27.90 3.44 -10.31
CA CYS A 63 -27.86 2.78 -11.61
C CYS A 63 -29.15 2.97 -12.40
N GLY A 64 -29.04 2.88 -13.73
CA GLY A 64 -30.22 2.89 -14.61
C GLY A 64 -30.97 1.56 -14.60
N GLU A 65 -32.22 1.56 -15.08
CA GLU A 65 -33.07 0.36 -15.16
C GLU A 65 -32.44 -0.81 -15.95
N ASN A 66 -31.56 -0.51 -16.91
CA ASN A 66 -30.89 -1.51 -17.74
C ASN A 66 -29.66 -2.16 -17.08
N GLU A 67 -29.38 -1.86 -15.81
CA GLU A 67 -28.19 -2.29 -15.07
C GLU A 67 -28.59 -3.11 -13.82
N PRO A 68 -29.13 -4.33 -13.99
CA PRO A 68 -29.72 -5.10 -12.88
C PRO A 68 -28.68 -5.74 -11.95
N LYS A 69 -27.38 -5.49 -12.16
CA LYS A 69 -26.31 -6.13 -11.40
C LYS A 69 -25.32 -5.10 -10.84
N ALA A 70 -25.06 -5.18 -9.55
CA ALA A 70 -24.07 -4.37 -8.86
C ALA A 70 -22.97 -5.24 -8.25
N VAL A 71 -21.74 -4.73 -8.28
CA VAL A 71 -20.62 -5.26 -7.49
C VAL A 71 -20.07 -4.14 -6.63
N PHE A 72 -20.09 -4.32 -5.32
CA PHE A 72 -19.48 -3.39 -4.36
C PHE A 72 -18.11 -3.94 -3.96
N VAL A 73 -17.08 -3.11 -3.96
CA VAL A 73 -15.74 -3.46 -3.44
C VAL A 73 -15.38 -2.46 -2.37
N VAL A 74 -15.36 -2.91 -1.12
CA VAL A 74 -15.19 -2.06 0.06
C VAL A 74 -14.04 -2.56 0.93
N SER A 75 -13.29 -1.62 1.49
CA SER A 75 -12.14 -1.85 2.37
C SER A 75 -12.47 -1.70 3.86
N THR A 76 -13.73 -1.41 4.18
CA THR A 76 -14.21 -1.10 5.53
C THR A 76 -15.19 -2.16 6.03
N LEU A 77 -15.45 -2.16 7.34
CA LEU A 77 -16.45 -3.02 7.95
C LEU A 77 -17.82 -2.82 7.27
N LEU A 78 -18.57 -3.92 7.10
CA LEU A 78 -19.97 -3.93 6.68
C LEU A 78 -20.87 -3.50 7.86
N LYS A 79 -20.59 -2.31 8.39
CA LYS A 79 -21.27 -1.67 9.51
C LYS A 79 -21.23 -0.15 9.36
N GLY A 80 -22.21 0.54 9.95
CA GLY A 80 -22.26 2.01 9.96
C GLY A 80 -22.34 2.58 8.54
N ARG A 81 -21.54 3.62 8.27
CA ARG A 81 -21.59 4.38 7.00
C ARG A 81 -21.49 3.50 5.75
N THR A 82 -20.69 2.44 5.76
CA THR A 82 -20.55 1.54 4.60
C THR A 82 -21.88 0.87 4.26
N VAL A 83 -22.65 0.48 5.28
CA VAL A 83 -23.97 -0.13 5.10
C VAL A 83 -24.98 0.90 4.62
N ASP A 84 -24.93 2.10 5.18
CA ASP A 84 -25.82 3.19 4.79
C ASP A 84 -25.64 3.54 3.31
N ILE A 85 -24.39 3.68 2.85
CA ILE A 85 -24.08 3.94 1.43
C ILE A 85 -24.57 2.80 0.52
N ILE A 86 -24.31 1.53 0.87
CA ILE A 86 -24.78 0.39 0.08
C ILE A 86 -26.30 0.40 -0.02
N LYS A 87 -26.98 0.63 1.11
CA LYS A 87 -28.44 0.68 1.17
C LYS A 87 -28.99 1.83 0.31
N ASP A 88 -28.39 3.01 0.38
CA ASP A 88 -28.81 4.18 -0.41
C ASP A 88 -28.70 3.88 -1.92
N ILE A 89 -27.54 3.37 -2.37
CA ILE A 89 -27.29 3.02 -3.77
C ILE A 89 -28.31 1.96 -4.25
N ILE A 90 -28.56 0.91 -3.46
CA ILE A 90 -29.52 -0.15 -3.81
C ILE A 90 -30.93 0.41 -3.87
N SER A 91 -31.33 1.22 -2.89
CA SER A 91 -32.69 1.78 -2.80
C SER A 91 -33.00 2.75 -3.95
N LEU A 92 -31.98 3.38 -4.52
CA LEU A 92 -32.08 4.29 -5.67
C LEU A 92 -31.92 3.57 -7.03
N SER A 93 -31.70 2.26 -7.03
CA SER A 93 -31.40 1.47 -8.23
C SER A 93 -32.38 0.30 -8.41
N HIS A 94 -32.28 -0.40 -9.55
CA HIS A 94 -33.14 -1.55 -9.88
C HIS A 94 -32.35 -2.86 -9.96
N PHE A 95 -31.58 -3.17 -8.92
CA PHE A 95 -30.77 -4.38 -8.90
C PHE A 95 -31.60 -5.64 -8.64
N GLN A 96 -31.19 -6.72 -9.30
CA GLN A 96 -31.68 -8.08 -9.10
C GLN A 96 -30.55 -9.03 -8.65
N TYR A 97 -29.31 -8.54 -8.73
CA TYR A 97 -28.12 -9.27 -8.33
C TYR A 97 -27.07 -8.32 -7.74
N CYS A 98 -26.84 -8.41 -6.44
CA CYS A 98 -25.80 -7.66 -5.74
C CYS A 98 -24.68 -8.60 -5.28
N VAL A 99 -23.44 -8.20 -5.51
CA VAL A 99 -22.27 -8.88 -4.96
C VAL A 99 -21.47 -7.88 -4.14
N VAL A 100 -21.07 -8.22 -2.93
CA VAL A 100 -20.23 -7.38 -2.07
C VAL A 100 -18.92 -8.10 -1.80
N PHE A 101 -17.83 -7.50 -2.25
CA PHE A 101 -16.47 -7.86 -1.83
C PHE A 101 -16.04 -6.94 -0.70
N THR A 102 -15.69 -7.53 0.44
CA THR A 102 -15.04 -6.83 1.54
C THR A 102 -13.56 -7.23 1.63
N ALA A 103 -12.68 -6.24 1.80
CA ALA A 103 -11.28 -6.48 2.13
C ALA A 103 -11.06 -6.81 3.61
N VAL A 104 -12.09 -6.62 4.45
CA VAL A 104 -12.07 -6.96 5.86
C VAL A 104 -12.50 -8.42 6.03
N PRO A 105 -11.70 -9.27 6.71
CA PRO A 105 -12.03 -10.68 6.90
C PRO A 105 -13.20 -10.85 7.87
N HIS A 106 -13.97 -11.93 7.69
CA HIS A 106 -15.13 -12.25 8.52
C HIS A 106 -14.82 -12.27 10.03
N SER A 107 -13.68 -12.82 10.43
CA SER A 107 -13.25 -12.85 11.84
C SER A 107 -13.10 -11.45 12.46
N VAL A 108 -12.74 -10.45 11.66
CA VAL A 108 -12.65 -9.05 12.11
C VAL A 108 -14.03 -8.41 12.18
N HIS A 109 -14.97 -8.79 11.31
CA HIS A 109 -16.38 -8.40 11.48
C HIS A 109 -17.00 -8.99 12.75
N LEU A 110 -16.69 -10.24 13.11
CA LEU A 110 -17.12 -10.83 14.38
C LEU A 110 -16.54 -10.06 15.57
N PHE A 111 -15.23 -9.79 15.54
CA PHE A 111 -14.55 -9.00 16.56
C PHE A 111 -15.19 -7.61 16.75
N ALA A 112 -15.44 -6.89 15.66
CA ALA A 112 -16.07 -5.56 15.70
C ALA A 112 -17.53 -5.56 16.19
N ASN A 113 -18.17 -6.72 16.23
CA ASN A 113 -19.52 -6.91 16.76
C ASN A 113 -19.54 -7.57 18.14
N ASN A 114 -18.37 -7.76 18.78
CA ASN A 114 -18.22 -8.45 20.06
C ASN A 114 -18.78 -9.89 20.04
N VAL A 115 -18.70 -10.55 18.89
CA VAL A 115 -19.11 -11.96 18.70
C VAL A 115 -17.87 -12.85 18.75
N SER A 116 -18.01 -14.05 19.33
CA SER A 116 -16.92 -15.03 19.36
C SER A 116 -16.45 -15.39 17.94
N THR A 117 -15.12 -15.42 17.75
CA THR A 117 -14.49 -15.71 16.45
C THR A 117 -14.48 -17.20 16.07
N GLU A 118 -15.10 -18.07 16.87
CA GLU A 118 -15.09 -19.54 16.71
C GLU A 118 -16.35 -20.10 16.05
N MET A 119 -17.20 -19.24 15.49
CA MET A 119 -18.40 -19.71 14.79
C MET A 119 -18.02 -20.35 13.44
N ASP A 120 -18.55 -21.55 13.18
CA ASP A 120 -18.51 -22.15 11.85
C ASP A 120 -19.41 -21.37 10.87
N GLY A 121 -18.99 -21.29 9.60
CA GLY A 121 -19.70 -20.56 8.55
C GLY A 121 -19.38 -19.06 8.51
N PHE A 122 -20.21 -18.29 7.79
CA PHE A 122 -20.01 -16.86 7.62
C PHE A 122 -21.26 -16.05 8.02
N PRO A 123 -21.74 -16.15 9.28
CA PRO A 123 -23.04 -15.60 9.69
C PRO A 123 -23.20 -14.10 9.44
N VAL A 124 -22.15 -13.30 9.61
CA VAL A 124 -22.20 -11.86 9.28
C VAL A 124 -22.42 -11.61 7.79
N PHE A 125 -21.82 -12.43 6.92
CA PHE A 125 -21.97 -12.30 5.47
C PHE A 125 -23.35 -12.79 5.04
N GLU A 126 -23.79 -13.94 5.55
CA GLU A 126 -25.14 -14.50 5.30
C GLU A 126 -26.25 -13.51 5.73
N GLN A 127 -26.14 -12.92 6.93
CA GLN A 127 -27.08 -11.88 7.39
C GLN A 127 -27.03 -10.62 6.53
N PHE A 128 -25.88 -10.30 5.93
CA PHE A 128 -25.77 -9.16 5.05
C PHE A 128 -26.36 -9.46 3.67
N GLU A 129 -26.25 -10.69 3.18
CA GLU A 129 -26.93 -11.18 1.96
C GLU A 129 -28.45 -11.07 2.10
N GLU A 130 -29.02 -11.46 3.23
CA GLU A 130 -30.45 -11.29 3.52
C GLU A 130 -30.87 -9.82 3.44
N LYS A 131 -30.10 -8.92 4.06
CA LYS A 131 -30.36 -7.47 4.00
C LYS A 131 -30.28 -6.90 2.59
N LEU A 132 -29.32 -7.37 1.78
CA LEU A 132 -29.22 -6.95 0.38
C LEU A 132 -30.49 -7.35 -0.38
N CYS A 133 -30.99 -8.57 -0.20
CA CYS A 133 -32.25 -9.02 -0.80
C CYS A 133 -33.47 -8.22 -0.31
N GLU A 134 -33.52 -7.89 0.98
CA GLU A 134 -34.54 -7.01 1.55
C GLU A 134 -34.51 -5.62 0.91
N TRP A 135 -33.33 -5.00 0.77
CA TRP A 135 -33.20 -3.66 0.17
C TRP A 135 -33.49 -3.64 -1.33
N MET A 136 -33.18 -4.70 -2.05
CA MET A 136 -33.62 -4.85 -3.45
C MET A 136 -35.13 -5.09 -3.58
N GLY A 137 -35.84 -5.34 -2.46
CA GLY A 137 -37.29 -5.47 -2.42
C GLY A 137 -37.83 -6.85 -2.84
N ASN A 138 -36.96 -7.85 -3.03
CA ASN A 138 -37.38 -9.20 -3.41
C ASN A 138 -36.40 -10.26 -2.91
N MET A 139 -36.89 -11.15 -2.04
CA MET A 139 -36.11 -12.25 -1.47
C MET A 139 -35.70 -13.33 -2.48
N ASN A 140 -36.27 -13.32 -3.70
CA ASN A 140 -35.87 -14.22 -4.78
C ASN A 140 -34.68 -13.68 -5.61
N TYR A 141 -34.24 -12.45 -5.35
CA TYR A 141 -33.04 -11.91 -5.96
C TYR A 141 -31.77 -12.53 -5.36
N THR A 142 -30.65 -12.32 -6.05
CA THR A 142 -29.38 -12.93 -5.66
C THR A 142 -28.51 -11.91 -4.94
N ALA A 143 -28.07 -12.27 -3.74
CA ALA A 143 -27.05 -11.53 -3.01
C ALA A 143 -25.89 -12.46 -2.67
N GLU A 144 -24.66 -11.96 -2.79
CA GLU A 144 -23.45 -12.68 -2.36
C GLU A 144 -22.51 -11.73 -1.63
N VAL A 145 -21.95 -12.16 -0.52
CA VAL A 145 -20.96 -11.42 0.25
C VAL A 145 -19.71 -12.26 0.43
N MET A 146 -18.58 -11.74 -0.05
CA MET A 146 -17.31 -12.47 -0.08
C MET A 146 -16.17 -11.62 0.48
N HIS A 147 -15.23 -12.30 1.12
CA HIS A 147 -13.96 -11.70 1.49
C HIS A 147 -12.93 -11.86 0.37
N SER A 148 -12.33 -10.75 -0.06
CA SER A 148 -11.11 -10.74 -0.87
C SER A 148 -10.17 -9.62 -0.42
N PRO A 149 -8.96 -9.92 0.06
CA PRO A 149 -8.03 -8.92 0.62
C PRO A 149 -7.34 -8.14 -0.50
N VAL A 150 -8.09 -7.28 -1.19
CA VAL A 150 -7.63 -6.40 -2.28
C VAL A 150 -6.88 -5.17 -1.75
N VAL A 151 -5.89 -5.41 -0.89
CA VAL A 151 -5.19 -4.35 -0.13
C VAL A 151 -3.74 -4.14 -0.54
N PHE A 152 -3.18 -5.08 -1.30
CA PHE A 152 -1.81 -4.99 -1.79
C PHE A 152 -1.80 -4.53 -3.24
N ALA A 153 -0.77 -3.77 -3.59
CA ALA A 153 -0.56 -3.20 -4.92
C ALA A 153 0.90 -3.41 -5.34
N PRO A 154 1.18 -4.09 -6.47
CA PRO A 154 2.54 -4.32 -6.93
C PRO A 154 3.07 -3.08 -7.66
N VAL A 155 4.01 -2.36 -7.05
CA VAL A 155 4.65 -1.16 -7.66
C VAL A 155 5.85 -1.56 -8.52
N SER A 156 6.58 -2.59 -8.12
CA SER A 156 7.67 -3.17 -8.91
C SER A 156 7.82 -4.66 -8.63
N GLN A 157 8.77 -5.32 -9.31
CA GLN A 157 9.08 -6.74 -9.08
C GLN A 157 9.51 -7.07 -7.64
N GLN A 158 9.86 -6.07 -6.83
CA GLN A 158 10.37 -6.26 -5.47
C GLN A 158 9.64 -5.41 -4.42
N LEU A 159 8.69 -4.58 -4.84
CA LEU A 159 7.98 -3.64 -4.00
C LEU A 159 6.47 -3.84 -4.15
N ILE A 160 5.83 -4.14 -3.03
CA ILE A 160 4.38 -4.16 -2.88
C ILE A 160 4.04 -3.11 -1.84
N VAL A 161 3.04 -2.29 -2.13
CA VAL A 161 2.51 -1.30 -1.19
C VAL A 161 1.15 -1.77 -0.67
N ALA A 162 0.82 -1.35 0.55
CA ALA A 162 -0.45 -1.65 1.19
C ALA A 162 -1.24 -0.36 1.41
N SER A 163 -1.60 0.33 0.31
CA SER A 163 -2.17 1.68 0.35
C SER A 163 -3.41 1.85 1.23
N PRO A 164 -4.32 0.85 1.40
CA PRO A 164 -5.43 0.98 2.36
C PRO A 164 -5.00 1.15 3.81
N PHE A 165 -3.74 0.85 4.14
CA PHE A 165 -3.15 0.99 5.48
C PHE A 165 -2.15 2.15 5.57
N ALA A 166 -2.16 3.11 4.64
CA ALA A 166 -1.27 4.27 4.69
C ALA A 166 -1.47 5.14 5.96
N HIS A 167 -2.62 5.06 6.63
CA HIS A 167 -2.80 5.74 7.93
C HIS A 167 -2.21 4.96 9.12
N LEU A 168 -1.70 3.74 8.89
CA LEU A 168 -1.11 2.90 9.93
C LEU A 168 0.33 3.35 10.24
N PHE A 169 0.43 4.36 11.12
CA PHE A 169 1.69 4.95 11.58
C PHE A 169 2.17 4.32 12.91
N PRO A 170 3.50 4.16 13.14
CA PRO A 170 4.04 3.71 14.42
C PRO A 170 3.49 4.46 15.63
N LEU A 171 3.26 3.73 16.73
CA LEU A 171 2.84 4.35 17.99
C LEU A 171 3.88 5.36 18.48
N LEU A 172 3.40 6.55 18.87
CA LEU A 172 4.16 7.65 19.42
C LEU A 172 3.95 7.78 20.93
N PRO A 173 4.83 8.50 21.66
CA PRO A 173 4.64 8.76 23.09
C PRO A 173 3.29 9.43 23.43
N ALA A 174 2.72 10.21 22.52
CA ALA A 174 1.40 10.82 22.68
C ALA A 174 0.26 9.77 22.70
N ASP A 175 0.41 8.68 21.95
CA ASP A 175 -0.57 7.59 21.95
C ASP A 175 -0.55 6.83 23.28
N LEU A 176 0.65 6.61 23.84
CA LEU A 176 0.81 6.02 25.18
C LEU A 176 0.08 6.85 26.24
N ALA A 177 0.25 8.18 26.21
CA ALA A 177 -0.43 9.08 27.12
C ALA A 177 -1.96 8.96 26.99
N SER A 178 -2.47 8.91 25.76
CA SER A 178 -3.90 8.77 25.46
C SER A 178 -4.46 7.42 25.93
N ILE A 179 -3.72 6.33 25.76
CA ILE A 179 -4.09 5.00 26.26
C ILE A 179 -4.10 4.97 27.80
N ASN A 180 -3.09 5.56 28.43
CA ASN A 180 -2.96 5.61 29.88
C ASN A 180 -3.98 6.54 30.56
N ALA A 181 -4.50 7.54 29.85
CA ALA A 181 -5.51 8.45 30.38
C ALA A 181 -6.77 7.72 30.83
N LYS A 182 -7.14 6.63 30.13
CA LYS A 182 -8.30 5.79 30.45
C LYS A 182 -8.02 4.73 31.52
N ARG A 183 -6.79 4.67 32.06
CA ARG A 183 -6.34 3.61 32.97
C ARG A 183 -6.11 4.13 34.40
N PRO A 184 -6.47 3.33 35.43
CA PRO A 184 -6.06 3.59 36.81
C PRO A 184 -4.53 3.69 36.89
N GLU A 185 -4.02 4.59 37.74
CA GLU A 185 -2.58 4.90 37.85
C GLU A 185 -1.70 3.65 37.98
N LYS A 186 -2.11 2.69 38.83
CA LYS A 186 -1.40 1.42 39.07
C LYS A 186 -1.35 0.45 37.88
N LYS A 187 -2.17 0.67 36.84
CA LYS A 187 -2.27 -0.18 35.63
C LYS A 187 -1.80 0.53 34.36
N ARG A 188 -1.14 1.68 34.52
CA ARG A 188 -0.56 2.42 33.40
C ARG A 188 0.70 1.73 32.90
N PHE A 189 0.90 1.81 31.59
CA PHE A 189 2.11 1.34 30.95
C PHE A 189 3.23 2.37 31.10
N GLY A 190 4.45 1.91 31.34
CA GLY A 190 5.62 2.79 31.50
C GLY A 190 6.19 3.23 30.14
N THR A 191 6.19 2.33 29.17
CA THR A 191 6.75 2.56 27.83
C THR A 191 5.85 1.99 26.74
N LEU A 192 6.09 2.42 25.50
CA LEU A 192 5.43 1.83 24.32
C LEU A 192 5.73 0.32 24.18
N SER A 193 6.86 -0.13 24.70
CA SER A 193 7.23 -1.55 24.65
C SER A 193 6.35 -2.43 25.54
N ASP A 194 5.66 -1.87 26.52
CA ASP A 194 4.79 -2.61 27.44
C ASP A 194 3.38 -2.82 26.88
N LEU A 195 3.07 -2.21 25.74
CA LEU A 195 1.77 -2.31 25.08
C LEU A 195 1.59 -3.69 24.43
N ASP A 196 0.39 -4.23 24.56
CA ASP A 196 -0.10 -5.39 23.82
C ASP A 196 -1.22 -4.99 22.83
N GLY A 197 -1.57 -5.89 21.92
CA GLY A 197 -2.62 -5.61 20.93
C GLY A 197 -3.97 -5.29 21.56
N HIS A 198 -4.33 -5.94 22.67
CA HIS A 198 -5.61 -5.74 23.34
C HIS A 198 -5.74 -4.40 24.06
N SER A 199 -4.61 -3.77 24.37
CA SER A 199 -4.54 -2.46 25.02
C SER A 199 -4.78 -1.28 24.09
N LEU A 200 -4.76 -1.52 22.77
CA LEU A 200 -4.93 -0.49 21.75
C LEU A 200 -6.40 -0.09 21.57
N PRO A 201 -6.69 1.09 21.00
CA PRO A 201 -8.04 1.44 20.54
C PRO A 201 -8.62 0.38 19.59
N VAL A 202 -9.94 0.16 19.65
CA VAL A 202 -10.61 -0.90 18.88
C VAL A 202 -10.41 -0.71 17.38
N GLU A 203 -10.43 0.54 16.92
CA GLU A 203 -10.22 0.91 15.52
C GLU A 203 -8.83 0.47 15.04
N LEU A 204 -7.79 0.70 15.85
CA LEU A 204 -6.44 0.27 15.53
C LEU A 204 -6.29 -1.26 15.59
N GLN A 205 -6.98 -1.92 16.50
CA GLN A 205 -7.02 -3.39 16.54
C GLN A 205 -7.65 -3.97 15.27
N ILE A 206 -8.71 -3.36 14.75
CA ILE A 206 -9.36 -3.77 13.49
C ILE A 206 -8.39 -3.66 12.32
N GLU A 207 -7.68 -2.54 12.19
CA GLU A 207 -6.70 -2.31 11.12
C GLU A 207 -5.55 -3.32 11.18
N ILE A 208 -4.96 -3.54 12.37
CA ILE A 208 -3.88 -4.51 12.56
C ILE A 208 -4.35 -5.94 12.21
N LYS A 209 -5.53 -6.35 12.70
CA LYS A 209 -6.07 -7.68 12.41
C LYS A 209 -6.39 -7.87 10.93
N SER A 210 -6.86 -6.82 10.26
CA SER A 210 -7.13 -6.82 8.82
C SER A 210 -5.83 -6.96 8.02
N LEU A 211 -4.79 -6.19 8.36
CA LEU A 211 -3.46 -6.32 7.75
C LEU A 211 -2.88 -7.73 7.95
N VAL A 212 -2.94 -8.25 9.18
CA VAL A 212 -2.47 -9.61 9.50
C VAL A 212 -3.19 -10.67 8.69
N SER A 213 -4.51 -10.55 8.54
CA SER A 213 -5.29 -11.47 7.72
C SER A 213 -4.91 -11.39 6.25
N ALA A 214 -4.69 -10.19 5.71
CA ALA A 214 -4.25 -10.00 4.34
C ALA A 214 -2.85 -10.61 4.10
N LEU A 215 -1.91 -10.41 5.03
CA LEU A 215 -0.59 -11.05 4.99
C LEU A 215 -0.71 -12.57 5.03
N ASN A 216 -1.59 -13.11 5.88
CA ASN A 216 -1.85 -14.54 5.92
C ASN A 216 -2.36 -15.07 4.57
N SER A 217 -3.33 -14.40 3.94
CA SER A 217 -3.86 -14.78 2.63
C SER A 217 -2.77 -14.74 1.54
N MET A 218 -1.87 -13.76 1.60
CA MET A 218 -0.73 -13.68 0.67
C MET A 218 0.22 -14.87 0.87
N PHE A 219 0.59 -15.22 2.11
CA PHE A 219 1.43 -16.37 2.38
C PHE A 219 0.76 -17.70 2.04
N GLU A 220 -0.56 -17.79 2.18
CA GLU A 220 -1.36 -18.94 1.79
C GLU A 220 -1.37 -19.13 0.27
N ALA A 221 -1.64 -18.07 -0.49
CA ALA A 221 -1.57 -18.09 -1.95
C ALA A 221 -0.16 -18.46 -2.46
N ALA A 222 0.88 -18.04 -1.75
CA ALA A 222 2.25 -18.40 -2.05
C ALA A 222 2.67 -19.79 -1.52
N GLY A 223 1.83 -20.51 -0.77
CA GLY A 223 2.20 -21.80 -0.17
C GLY A 223 3.46 -21.71 0.71
N MET A 224 3.61 -20.61 1.45
CA MET A 224 4.79 -20.33 2.29
C MET A 224 4.42 -20.45 3.76
N ARG A 225 5.41 -20.74 4.61
CA ARG A 225 5.37 -20.43 6.05
C ARG A 225 6.32 -19.26 6.33
N GLU A 226 5.90 -18.40 7.24
CA GLU A 226 6.63 -17.21 7.64
C GLU A 226 7.39 -17.40 8.96
N GLU A 227 8.52 -16.71 9.08
CA GLU A 227 9.25 -16.51 10.33
C GLU A 227 9.33 -15.01 10.58
N SER A 228 8.71 -14.55 11.66
CA SER A 228 8.51 -13.11 11.92
C SER A 228 9.60 -12.53 12.81
N PHE A 229 10.15 -11.40 12.38
CA PHE A 229 11.06 -10.54 13.11
C PHE A 229 10.44 -9.15 13.21
N ALA A 230 10.68 -8.42 14.30
CA ALA A 230 10.09 -7.11 14.50
C ALA A 230 11.11 -6.14 15.13
N VAL A 231 11.12 -4.91 14.63
CA VAL A 231 11.95 -3.81 15.12
C VAL A 231 11.05 -2.61 15.38
N GLY A 232 10.72 -2.40 16.65
CA GLY A 232 9.85 -1.32 17.12
C GLY A 232 8.59 -1.82 17.85
N PRO A 233 7.96 -0.98 18.70
CA PRO A 233 6.78 -1.36 19.46
C PRO A 233 5.59 -1.81 18.59
N MET A 234 5.25 -1.06 17.54
CA MET A 234 4.08 -1.39 16.71
C MET A 234 4.33 -2.64 15.88
N SER A 235 5.50 -2.75 15.28
CA SER A 235 5.98 -3.93 14.56
C SER A 235 5.89 -5.19 15.42
N ARG A 236 6.22 -5.10 16.72
CA ARG A 236 6.11 -6.25 17.64
C ARG A 236 4.66 -6.68 17.85
N ILE A 237 3.74 -5.73 17.96
CA ILE A 237 2.32 -6.02 18.10
C ILE A 237 1.79 -6.70 16.84
N ILE A 238 2.10 -6.16 15.65
CA ILE A 238 1.70 -6.74 14.36
C ILE A 238 2.29 -8.15 14.19
N ALA A 239 3.58 -8.34 14.48
CA ALA A 239 4.23 -9.64 14.41
C ALA A 239 3.63 -10.65 15.41
N GLY A 240 3.30 -10.20 16.63
CA GLY A 240 2.65 -11.02 17.64
C GLY A 240 1.23 -11.44 17.23
N GLU A 241 0.44 -10.51 16.67
CA GLU A 241 -0.89 -10.81 16.15
C GLU A 241 -0.80 -11.78 14.97
N LEU A 242 0.16 -11.60 14.05
CA LEU A 242 0.42 -12.55 12.98
C LEU A 242 0.77 -13.93 13.57
N ALA A 243 1.72 -14.01 14.50
CA ALA A 243 2.11 -15.28 15.14
C ALA A 243 0.92 -16.00 15.80
N ASN A 244 -0.04 -15.26 16.36
CA ASN A 244 -1.24 -15.81 16.99
C ASN A 244 -2.42 -16.04 16.02
N HIS A 245 -2.27 -15.73 14.73
CA HIS A 245 -3.34 -15.86 13.75
C HIS A 245 -3.77 -17.33 13.55
N ASN A 246 -5.00 -17.65 13.95
CA ASN A 246 -5.50 -19.04 14.02
C ASN A 246 -5.52 -19.76 12.66
N GLN A 247 -5.92 -19.07 11.59
CA GLN A 247 -6.01 -19.65 10.25
C GLN A 247 -4.63 -20.04 9.66
N ALA A 248 -3.54 -19.49 10.19
CA ALA A 248 -2.18 -19.79 9.75
C ALA A 248 -1.61 -21.10 10.34
N LYS A 249 -2.23 -21.67 11.38
CA LYS A 249 -1.66 -22.80 12.16
C LYS A 249 -1.35 -24.03 11.31
N ASN A 250 -2.27 -24.42 10.43
CA ASN A 250 -2.11 -25.58 9.56
C ASN A 250 -1.07 -25.32 8.48
N ARG A 251 -1.17 -24.16 7.80
CA ARG A 251 -0.22 -23.72 6.77
C ARG A 251 1.22 -23.73 7.28
N ARG A 252 1.49 -23.21 8.49
CA ARG A 252 2.84 -23.18 9.05
C ARG A 252 3.47 -24.56 9.26
N LYS A 253 2.65 -25.60 9.44
CA LYS A 253 3.10 -26.98 9.60
C LYS A 253 3.36 -27.66 8.26
N THR A 254 2.51 -27.40 7.26
CA THR A 254 2.48 -28.17 6.00
C THR A 254 3.14 -27.47 4.83
N ALA A 255 3.34 -26.15 4.88
CA ALA A 255 3.85 -25.38 3.75
C ALA A 255 5.28 -25.84 3.37
N PRO A 256 5.54 -26.10 2.07
CA PRO A 256 6.82 -26.62 1.59
C PRO A 256 7.95 -25.59 1.67
N SER A 257 7.61 -24.30 1.59
CA SER A 257 8.57 -23.20 1.48
C SER A 257 8.54 -22.30 2.71
N LYS A 258 9.68 -21.68 3.04
CA LYS A 258 9.84 -20.76 4.17
C LYS A 258 10.24 -19.37 3.69
N ALA A 259 9.59 -18.33 4.23
CA ALA A 259 9.99 -16.94 4.12
C ALA A 259 10.32 -16.38 5.51
N SER A 260 11.20 -15.39 5.54
CA SER A 260 11.36 -14.52 6.70
C SER A 260 10.57 -13.24 6.44
N ILE A 261 9.91 -12.69 7.45
CA ILE A 261 9.25 -11.38 7.39
C ILE A 261 9.82 -10.51 8.50
N ILE A 262 10.17 -9.26 8.18
CA ILE A 262 10.76 -8.29 9.10
C ILE A 262 9.83 -7.07 9.14
N PHE A 263 9.20 -6.84 10.28
CA PHE A 263 8.40 -5.64 10.54
C PHE A 263 9.31 -4.55 11.11
N ILE A 264 9.25 -3.34 10.55
CA ILE A 264 10.08 -2.22 10.98
C ILE A 264 9.18 -0.99 11.20
N ASP A 265 9.27 -0.40 12.39
CA ASP A 265 8.62 0.88 12.68
C ASP A 265 9.38 2.00 11.96
N ARG A 266 8.68 2.80 11.16
CA ARG A 266 9.29 3.93 10.42
C ARG A 266 9.98 4.95 11.32
N THR A 267 9.53 5.06 12.57
CA THR A 267 10.15 5.93 13.59
C THR A 267 11.61 5.57 13.89
N MET A 268 12.06 4.36 13.53
CA MET A 268 13.47 3.95 13.63
C MET A 268 14.37 4.61 12.58
N ASP A 269 13.81 5.06 11.45
CA ASP A 269 14.54 5.79 10.41
C ASP A 269 13.66 6.88 9.77
N LEU A 270 13.48 7.98 10.49
CA LEU A 270 12.85 9.18 9.92
C LEU A 270 13.80 9.90 8.95
N THR A 271 15.12 9.78 9.16
CA THR A 271 16.14 10.45 8.35
C THR A 271 16.17 9.98 6.91
N GLY A 272 15.94 8.69 6.66
CA GLY A 272 15.84 8.14 5.31
C GLY A 272 14.66 8.72 4.53
N ALA A 273 13.53 8.99 5.18
CA ALA A 273 12.32 9.50 4.52
C ALA A 273 12.42 10.99 4.18
N VAL A 274 13.10 11.77 5.02
CA VAL A 274 13.24 13.24 4.83
C VAL A 274 14.56 13.64 4.18
N GLY A 275 15.42 12.65 3.89
CA GLY A 275 16.73 12.90 3.32
C GLY A 275 16.64 13.28 1.85
N HIS A 276 17.22 14.41 1.45
CA HIS A 276 17.44 14.73 0.03
C HIS A 276 18.55 13.88 -0.63
N HIS A 277 18.84 12.72 -0.05
CA HIS A 277 19.86 11.78 -0.48
C HIS A 277 19.35 10.77 -1.50
N GLY A 278 18.11 10.93 -1.98
CA GLY A 278 17.51 9.99 -2.91
C GLY A 278 18.44 9.63 -4.05
N ASP A 279 18.94 8.39 -3.96
CA ASP A 279 20.00 7.90 -4.83
C ASP A 279 19.41 7.56 -6.20
N ASN A 280 18.10 7.30 -6.28
CA ASN A 280 17.39 6.95 -7.51
C ASN A 280 16.42 8.06 -7.97
N LEU A 281 16.02 8.00 -9.25
CA LEU A 281 15.17 9.04 -9.85
C LEU A 281 13.72 8.97 -9.35
N VAL A 282 13.21 7.77 -9.05
CA VAL A 282 11.83 7.57 -8.59
C VAL A 282 11.59 8.27 -7.26
N GLU A 283 12.53 8.14 -6.32
CA GLU A 283 12.46 8.84 -5.03
C GLU A 283 12.41 10.36 -5.20
N LYS A 284 13.16 10.90 -6.18
CA LYS A 284 13.10 12.33 -6.50
C LYS A 284 11.77 12.73 -7.12
N MET A 285 11.20 11.88 -7.99
CA MET A 285 9.87 12.12 -8.55
C MET A 285 8.83 12.16 -7.43
N LEU A 286 8.83 11.16 -6.54
CA LEU A 286 7.92 11.07 -5.41
C LEU A 286 8.09 12.24 -4.42
N THR A 287 9.31 12.77 -4.26
CA THR A 287 9.59 13.90 -3.36
C THR A 287 9.23 15.27 -3.96
N VAL A 288 9.32 15.43 -5.27
CA VAL A 288 9.21 16.73 -5.96
C VAL A 288 7.83 16.97 -6.56
N LEU A 289 7.18 15.91 -7.04
CA LEU A 289 5.86 16.01 -7.65
C LEU A 289 4.79 16.00 -6.55
N ASP A 290 3.70 16.71 -6.78
CA ASP A 290 2.58 16.68 -5.83
C ASP A 290 1.87 15.32 -5.86
N PRO A 291 1.13 14.97 -4.80
CA PRO A 291 0.28 13.78 -4.80
C PRO A 291 -0.76 13.81 -5.93
N LEU A 292 -1.01 12.66 -6.54
CA LEU A 292 -2.11 12.50 -7.48
C LEU A 292 -3.43 12.65 -6.71
N PRO A 293 -4.40 13.47 -7.17
CA PRO A 293 -5.66 13.66 -6.46
C PRO A 293 -6.36 12.33 -6.15
N GLY A 294 -6.78 12.15 -4.89
CA GLY A 294 -7.42 10.93 -4.41
C GLY A 294 -6.49 9.74 -4.15
N HIS A 295 -5.17 9.91 -4.26
CA HIS A 295 -4.18 8.86 -4.01
C HIS A 295 -3.22 9.27 -2.89
N VAL A 296 -2.71 8.29 -2.14
CA VAL A 296 -1.69 8.52 -1.10
C VAL A 296 -0.30 8.05 -1.53
N THR A 297 -0.22 7.14 -2.52
CA THR A 297 1.02 6.49 -2.95
C THR A 297 1.52 6.89 -4.35
N ASP A 298 0.73 7.61 -5.13
CA ASP A 298 1.11 8.05 -6.50
C ASP A 298 1.17 9.58 -6.60
N VAL A 299 1.85 10.07 -7.63
CA VAL A 299 2.12 11.50 -7.85
C VAL A 299 1.58 11.97 -9.19
N GLN A 300 1.19 13.25 -9.25
CA GLN A 300 0.74 13.87 -10.49
C GLN A 300 1.92 14.22 -11.39
N VAL A 301 1.87 13.74 -12.63
CA VAL A 301 2.82 14.10 -13.68
C VAL A 301 2.18 15.16 -14.57
N ASP A 302 2.82 16.32 -14.73
CA ASP A 302 2.35 17.37 -15.65
C ASP A 302 2.44 16.85 -17.09
N MET A 303 1.26 16.68 -17.72
CA MET A 303 1.14 16.19 -19.09
C MET A 303 1.07 17.32 -20.11
N LEU A 304 1.04 18.60 -19.69
CA LEU A 304 0.83 19.73 -20.58
C LEU A 304 1.87 19.79 -21.70
N GLU A 305 3.14 19.53 -21.36
CA GLU A 305 4.28 19.52 -22.29
C GLU A 305 4.18 18.39 -23.36
N LEU A 306 3.31 17.40 -23.15
CA LEU A 306 3.04 16.32 -24.11
C LEU A 306 1.82 16.61 -25.00
N THR A 307 1.22 17.80 -24.87
CA THR A 307 0.04 18.22 -25.62
C THR A 307 0.30 19.48 -26.43
N SER A 308 -0.61 19.81 -27.35
CA SER A 308 -0.60 21.09 -28.06
C SER A 308 -1.30 22.22 -27.28
N VAL A 309 -1.70 21.98 -26.03
CA VAL A 309 -2.43 22.96 -25.20
C VAL A 309 -1.46 24.02 -24.71
N GLN A 310 -1.77 25.29 -24.93
CA GLN A 310 -0.93 26.38 -24.44
C GLN A 310 -1.04 26.53 -22.93
N ARG A 311 0.10 26.74 -22.26
CA ARG A 311 0.15 27.05 -20.82
C ARG A 311 -0.50 28.40 -20.57
N THR A 312 -1.72 28.38 -20.05
CA THR A 312 -2.46 29.56 -19.61
C THR A 312 -2.88 29.34 -18.14
N PRO A 313 -3.22 30.39 -17.38
CA PRO A 313 -3.71 30.21 -16.02
C PRO A 313 -4.92 29.27 -15.89
N HIS A 314 -5.67 29.06 -16.98
CA HIS A 314 -6.82 28.17 -17.05
C HIS A 314 -6.50 26.76 -17.61
N SER A 315 -5.29 26.54 -18.15
CA SER A 315 -4.93 25.25 -18.79
C SER A 315 -4.66 24.14 -17.77
N GLN A 316 -4.41 24.46 -16.51
CA GLN A 316 -4.12 23.48 -15.45
C GLN A 316 -5.27 22.48 -15.23
N ASN A 317 -6.53 22.90 -15.46
CA ASN A 317 -7.70 22.01 -15.35
C ASN A 317 -8.15 21.43 -16.70
N THR A 318 -7.46 21.76 -17.80
CA THR A 318 -7.85 21.29 -19.14
C THR A 318 -7.23 19.93 -19.48
N VAL A 319 -6.03 19.66 -18.97
CA VAL A 319 -5.30 18.40 -19.21
C VAL A 319 -5.28 17.61 -17.91
N ALA A 320 -5.79 16.37 -17.95
CA ALA A 320 -5.73 15.48 -16.80
C ALA A 320 -4.25 15.15 -16.45
N PRO A 321 -3.90 15.09 -15.15
CA PRO A 321 -2.55 14.72 -14.75
C PRO A 321 -2.25 13.27 -15.16
N GLY A 322 -0.99 13.02 -15.51
CA GLY A 322 -0.44 11.69 -15.63
C GLY A 322 -0.10 11.12 -14.25
N CYS A 323 0.33 9.87 -14.22
CA CYS A 323 0.66 9.15 -12.99
C CYS A 323 1.82 8.15 -13.22
N LEU A 324 2.39 7.60 -12.14
CA LEU A 324 3.47 6.61 -12.24
C LEU A 324 2.94 5.19 -12.39
N ALA A 325 1.69 4.91 -11.97
CA ALA A 325 1.10 3.60 -12.16
C ALA A 325 0.98 3.27 -13.66
N GLN A 326 1.57 2.15 -14.05
CA GLN A 326 1.66 1.74 -15.45
C GLN A 326 1.29 0.27 -15.61
N THR A 327 0.26 0.04 -16.43
CA THR A 327 -0.26 -1.31 -16.69
C THR A 327 0.50 -2.01 -17.82
N GLN A 328 1.18 -1.25 -18.68
CA GLN A 328 1.95 -1.77 -19.80
C GLN A 328 3.32 -2.29 -19.37
N TRP A 329 3.73 -3.42 -19.93
CA TRP A 329 4.97 -4.11 -19.59
C TRP A 329 6.23 -3.28 -19.88
N ALA A 330 6.26 -2.54 -21.00
CA ALA A 330 7.40 -1.70 -21.39
C ALA A 330 7.61 -0.54 -20.41
N SER A 331 6.50 0.02 -19.94
CA SER A 331 6.44 1.10 -18.98
C SER A 331 6.87 0.62 -17.57
N ARG A 332 6.44 -0.59 -17.15
CA ARG A 332 6.96 -1.25 -15.94
C ARG A 332 8.47 -1.51 -15.99
N ALA A 333 9.00 -1.94 -17.13
CA ALA A 333 10.44 -2.12 -17.32
C ALA A 333 11.21 -0.79 -17.23
N LEU A 334 10.64 0.29 -17.74
CA LEU A 334 11.19 1.64 -17.58
C LEU A 334 11.19 2.08 -16.12
N SER A 335 10.08 1.91 -15.39
CA SER A 335 10.01 2.20 -13.96
C SER A 335 11.07 1.44 -13.16
N GLN A 336 11.26 0.15 -13.47
CA GLN A 336 12.31 -0.66 -12.84
C GLN A 336 13.73 -0.17 -13.19
N MET A 337 13.96 0.33 -14.40
CA MET A 337 15.20 1.03 -14.75
C MET A 337 15.37 2.31 -13.92
N LEU A 338 14.33 3.13 -13.76
CA LEU A 338 14.40 4.38 -12.99
C LEU A 338 14.71 4.14 -11.51
N GLN A 339 14.25 3.01 -10.94
CA GLN A 339 14.57 2.59 -9.56
C GLN A 339 16.05 2.19 -9.39
N THR A 340 16.69 1.69 -10.46
CA THR A 340 18.10 1.25 -10.43
C THR A 340 19.08 2.31 -10.93
N LEU A 341 18.59 3.31 -11.66
CA LEU A 341 19.36 4.45 -12.14
C LEU A 341 19.75 5.35 -10.98
N LYS A 342 21.02 5.25 -10.57
CA LYS A 342 21.61 6.22 -9.65
C LYS A 342 21.65 7.58 -10.31
N CYS A 343 21.09 8.59 -9.66
CA CYS A 343 21.21 9.96 -10.14
C CYS A 343 22.67 10.42 -9.93
N CYS A 344 23.48 10.31 -10.97
CA CYS A 344 24.83 10.86 -11.01
C CYS A 344 24.76 12.39 -10.82
N ARG A 345 24.86 12.87 -9.58
CA ARG A 345 25.34 14.23 -9.34
C ARG A 345 26.76 14.29 -9.91
N GLY A 346 26.97 15.16 -10.90
CA GLY A 346 28.28 15.38 -11.52
C GLY A 346 29.33 15.71 -10.47
N ARG A 347 30.08 14.70 -10.03
CA ARG A 347 31.44 14.88 -9.54
C ARG A 347 32.36 14.68 -10.73
N THR A 348 32.95 15.77 -11.21
CA THR A 348 34.18 15.71 -12.00
C THR A 348 35.18 14.82 -11.26
N ARG A 349 35.37 13.60 -11.77
CA ARG A 349 36.36 12.64 -11.27
C ARG A 349 37.76 13.22 -11.48
N LYS A 350 38.55 13.31 -10.41
CA LYS A 350 39.98 13.03 -10.50
C LYS A 350 40.18 11.58 -10.08
N ASN A 351 40.87 10.84 -10.95
CA ASN A 351 41.17 9.42 -10.84
C ASN A 351 41.88 9.07 -9.54
N THR A 352 41.37 8.07 -8.83
CA THR A 352 42.18 7.07 -8.12
C THR A 352 41.38 5.78 -8.00
N SER A 353 41.89 4.72 -8.62
CA SER A 353 41.43 3.34 -8.51
C SER A 353 41.74 2.76 -7.13
N VAL A 354 40.72 2.32 -6.39
CA VAL A 354 40.88 1.41 -5.23
C VAL A 354 39.71 0.40 -5.26
N PRO A 355 39.96 -0.91 -5.12
CA PRO A 355 38.91 -1.92 -5.18
C PRO A 355 37.95 -1.81 -3.99
N ALA A 356 36.65 -1.82 -4.28
CA ALA A 356 35.60 -1.71 -3.29
C ALA A 356 35.51 -2.97 -2.40
N ARG A 357 36.01 -2.88 -1.17
CA ARG A 357 35.54 -3.70 -0.06
C ARG A 357 34.23 -3.09 0.44
N PHE A 358 33.13 -3.84 0.36
CA PHE A 358 31.88 -3.47 1.04
C PHE A 358 32.11 -3.52 2.56
N LYS A 359 32.17 -2.35 3.18
CA LYS A 359 32.19 -2.15 4.62
C LYS A 359 31.06 -1.17 4.94
N CYS A 360 29.91 -1.66 5.37
CA CYS A 360 28.92 -0.80 6.03
C CYS A 360 29.56 -0.31 7.31
N THR A 361 30.01 0.94 7.29
CA THR A 361 30.54 1.62 8.47
C THR A 361 29.58 2.77 8.75
N LEU A 362 28.62 2.53 9.64
CA LEU A 362 27.87 3.58 10.31
C LEU A 362 28.90 4.49 10.98
N SER A 363 29.01 5.72 10.50
CA SER A 363 29.98 6.71 10.98
C SER A 363 29.24 7.76 11.81
N ALA A 364 28.98 7.44 13.08
CA ALA A 364 29.13 8.30 14.25
C ALA A 364 28.61 7.55 15.51
N PRO A 365 29.22 7.76 16.70
CA PRO A 365 29.13 6.81 17.80
C PRO A 365 28.00 7.17 18.76
N LEU A 366 27.04 6.28 18.97
CA LEU A 366 26.20 6.26 20.18
C LEU A 366 25.68 4.83 20.40
N ALA A 367 26.15 4.23 21.50
CA ALA A 367 25.69 3.01 22.18
C ALA A 367 25.22 1.83 21.31
N THR A 368 26.16 0.94 21.04
CA THR A 368 26.00 -0.38 20.41
C THR A 368 25.04 -1.31 21.15
N GLY A 369 23.93 -1.66 20.49
CA GLY A 369 23.30 -2.97 20.57
C GLY A 369 23.48 -3.68 19.23
N THR A 370 24.55 -4.45 19.08
CA THR A 370 24.91 -5.13 17.83
C THR A 370 24.05 -6.39 17.66
N VAL A 371 23.13 -6.40 16.70
CA VAL A 371 22.48 -7.64 16.26
C VAL A 371 23.37 -8.30 15.20
N TYR A 372 24.03 -9.39 15.55
CA TYR A 372 24.73 -10.24 14.60
C TYR A 372 23.69 -11.09 13.86
N VAL A 373 23.46 -10.81 12.57
CA VAL A 373 22.78 -11.76 11.67
C VAL A 373 23.86 -12.53 10.92
N ASP A 374 23.97 -13.82 11.22
CA ASP A 374 24.91 -14.72 10.57
C ASP A 374 24.60 -14.81 9.06
N ARG A 375 25.65 -14.65 8.23
CA ARG A 375 25.60 -14.71 6.76
C ARG A 375 25.10 -16.06 6.24
N SER A 376 25.16 -17.11 7.05
CA SER A 376 24.63 -18.43 6.69
C SER A 376 23.09 -18.47 6.55
N SER A 377 22.37 -17.44 7.00
CA SER A 377 20.90 -17.39 7.03
C SER A 377 20.22 -16.67 5.84
N MET A 378 20.97 -15.93 5.01
CA MET A 378 20.43 -15.06 3.94
C MET A 378 20.13 -15.73 2.59
N ALA A 379 20.10 -17.06 2.53
CA ALA A 379 19.68 -17.80 1.32
C ALA A 379 18.13 -17.84 1.13
N LYS A 380 17.36 -17.07 1.91
CA LYS A 380 15.90 -17.17 2.00
C LYS A 380 15.20 -15.89 1.53
N PRO A 381 14.03 -15.98 0.87
CA PRO A 381 13.21 -14.82 0.58
C PRO A 381 12.81 -14.13 1.89
N THR A 382 13.14 -12.84 2.01
CA THR A 382 12.89 -12.01 3.21
C THR A 382 11.95 -10.86 2.88
N LEU A 383 10.75 -10.75 3.46
CA LEU A 383 9.81 -9.63 3.25
C LEU A 383 9.97 -8.58 4.35
N CYS A 384 10.38 -7.36 4.03
CA CYS A 384 10.31 -6.23 4.96
C CYS A 384 8.90 -5.65 4.92
N ILE A 385 8.35 -5.16 6.04
CA ILE A 385 7.15 -4.33 6.07
C ILE A 385 7.46 -3.10 6.92
N CYS A 386 7.56 -1.94 6.28
CA CYS A 386 7.68 -0.64 6.96
C CYS A 386 6.29 -0.04 7.16
N THR A 387 6.03 0.64 8.27
CA THR A 387 4.77 1.40 8.51
C THR A 387 4.86 2.81 7.88
N SER A 388 3.72 3.44 7.54
CA SER A 388 3.68 4.67 6.70
C SER A 388 4.25 5.91 7.36
N LEU A 389 4.49 6.96 6.55
CA LEU A 389 4.58 8.36 6.96
C LEU A 389 3.36 9.12 6.40
N GLU A 390 2.37 9.43 7.25
CA GLU A 390 1.28 10.32 6.84
C GLU A 390 1.90 11.68 6.49
N SER A 391 1.68 12.17 5.26
CA SER A 391 2.04 13.53 4.85
C SER A 391 1.14 14.54 5.57
N ARG A 392 1.21 14.60 6.90
CA ARG A 392 0.76 15.78 7.63
C ARG A 392 1.75 16.86 7.28
N THR A 393 1.26 17.88 6.59
CA THR A 393 1.92 19.16 6.44
C THR A 393 2.35 19.61 7.84
N PHE A 394 3.61 19.39 8.19
CA PHE A 394 4.22 20.04 9.33
C PHE A 394 4.37 21.50 8.91
N GLU A 395 3.36 22.32 9.19
CA GLU A 395 3.52 23.78 9.26
C GLU A 395 4.48 24.08 10.43
N LEU A 396 5.77 23.94 10.16
CA LEU A 396 6.79 24.59 10.97
C LEU A 396 6.68 26.09 10.70
N HIS A 397 5.97 26.79 11.58
CA HIS A 397 5.98 28.24 11.67
C HIS A 397 7.42 28.72 11.90
N TRP A 398 8.15 29.00 10.81
CA TRP A 398 9.41 29.71 10.88
C TRP A 398 9.12 31.22 10.92
N GLN A 399 9.20 31.82 12.11
CA GLN A 399 9.19 33.27 12.25
C GLN A 399 10.41 33.85 11.53
N ARG A 400 10.14 34.59 10.45
CA ARG A 400 11.12 35.30 9.63
C ARG A 400 11.64 36.51 10.41
N ALA A 401 12.92 36.49 10.81
CA ALA A 401 13.65 37.72 11.10
C ALA A 401 14.04 38.41 9.79
N GLN A 402 13.67 39.68 9.67
CA GLN A 402 13.94 40.56 8.54
C GLN A 402 15.39 41.10 8.58
N SER A 403 16.06 41.16 7.42
CA SER A 403 16.84 42.34 6.97
C SER A 403 17.42 42.14 5.56
N PHE A 404 17.12 43.09 4.67
CA PHE A 404 17.59 43.33 3.27
C PHE A 404 18.97 44.04 3.25
N PRO A 405 19.67 44.36 2.10
CA PRO A 405 19.13 44.71 0.76
C PRO A 405 19.86 44.26 -0.56
N GLN A 406 19.06 44.28 -1.65
CA GLN A 406 19.25 44.70 -3.08
C GLN A 406 20.67 44.81 -3.71
N SER A 407 21.03 44.60 -5.00
CA SER A 407 20.49 44.16 -6.33
C SER A 407 21.69 44.26 -7.35
N PRO A 408 21.58 44.30 -8.72
CA PRO A 408 21.22 43.29 -9.75
C PRO A 408 22.27 43.14 -10.91
N SER A 409 21.89 42.50 -12.05
CA SER A 409 22.56 42.35 -13.39
C SER A 409 23.43 41.09 -13.61
N GLU A 410 23.44 40.31 -14.71
CA GLU A 410 23.03 40.40 -16.13
C GLU A 410 23.01 38.96 -16.77
N PRO A 411 22.50 38.73 -18.01
CA PRO A 411 22.20 37.39 -18.59
C PRO A 411 23.24 36.88 -19.61
N ARG A 412 23.36 35.55 -19.81
CA ARG A 412 24.00 34.97 -21.02
C ARG A 412 23.28 33.74 -21.60
N ARG A 413 23.31 33.72 -22.93
CA ARG A 413 22.63 32.90 -23.97
C ARG A 413 23.19 31.47 -24.14
N PRO A 414 22.53 30.61 -24.97
CA PRO A 414 22.66 29.15 -24.94
C PRO A 414 23.77 28.62 -25.87
N VAL A 415 24.23 27.39 -25.61
CA VAL A 415 25.13 26.63 -26.49
C VAL A 415 24.43 25.36 -26.95
N ILE A 416 24.47 25.16 -28.27
CA ILE A 416 23.89 24.06 -29.05
C ILE A 416 24.89 22.89 -29.17
N CYS A 417 24.42 21.66 -28.92
CA CYS A 417 24.73 20.30 -29.44
C CYS A 417 26.14 19.93 -29.99
N PRO A 418 26.59 18.65 -29.85
CA PRO A 418 26.11 17.60 -30.78
C PRO A 418 25.88 16.18 -30.22
N SER A 419 25.04 15.48 -30.97
CA SER A 419 24.71 14.05 -31.00
C SER A 419 25.90 13.09 -30.92
N TRP A 420 25.78 11.98 -30.17
CA TRP A 420 26.55 10.76 -30.41
C TRP A 420 25.71 9.49 -30.25
N THR A 421 26.01 8.59 -31.17
CA THR A 421 25.35 7.33 -31.54
C THR A 421 25.68 6.19 -30.59
N LEU A 422 24.76 5.22 -30.55
CA LEU A 422 24.80 3.90 -29.92
C LEU A 422 26.13 3.14 -30.13
N MET A 423 26.68 2.57 -29.06
CA MET A 423 27.47 1.32 -29.15
C MET A 423 27.25 0.42 -27.93
N SER A 424 26.74 -0.76 -28.23
CA SER A 424 26.53 -1.91 -27.36
C SER A 424 27.86 -2.57 -26.95
N ARG A 425 28.02 -2.87 -25.66
CA ARG A 425 28.85 -3.99 -25.19
C ARG A 425 28.24 -4.57 -23.92
N LEU A 426 27.67 -5.77 -24.06
CA LEU A 426 27.29 -6.66 -22.96
C LEU A 426 28.54 -7.44 -22.57
N GLU A 427 29.03 -7.24 -21.35
CA GLU A 427 29.89 -8.21 -20.68
C GLU A 427 29.15 -8.68 -19.43
N SER A 428 28.82 -9.97 -19.40
CA SER A 428 28.19 -10.63 -18.27
C SER A 428 29.22 -10.92 -17.19
N VAL A 429 28.95 -10.43 -15.97
CA VAL A 429 29.63 -10.92 -14.76
C VAL A 429 28.53 -11.34 -13.79
N GLN A 430 28.37 -12.66 -13.69
CA GLN A 430 27.40 -13.31 -12.81
C GLN A 430 28.06 -13.49 -11.44
N CYS A 431 27.52 -12.83 -10.41
CA CYS A 431 27.97 -13.07 -9.03
C CYS A 431 26.80 -12.97 -8.04
N GLY A 432 26.46 -14.10 -7.42
CA GLY A 432 25.81 -14.21 -6.11
C GLY A 432 24.33 -13.86 -6.00
N GLN A 433 23.46 -14.88 -6.01
CA GLN A 433 22.06 -14.75 -5.63
C GLN A 433 21.90 -14.71 -4.10
N SER A 434 21.51 -13.56 -3.56
CA SER A 434 20.85 -13.41 -2.26
C SER A 434 19.86 -12.26 -2.40
N ARG A 435 18.59 -12.47 -2.06
CA ARG A 435 17.52 -11.49 -2.33
C ARG A 435 16.67 -11.25 -1.09
N ALA A 436 16.64 -9.99 -0.66
CA ALA A 436 15.68 -9.44 0.28
C ALA A 436 14.57 -8.72 -0.49
N TRP A 437 13.37 -8.72 0.05
CA TRP A 437 12.16 -8.05 -0.41
C TRP A 437 11.83 -6.96 0.60
N VAL A 438 11.34 -5.82 0.13
CA VAL A 438 10.88 -4.73 0.99
C VAL A 438 9.47 -4.37 0.54
N ALA A 439 8.49 -4.58 1.40
CA ALA A 439 7.22 -3.89 1.35
C ALA A 439 7.33 -2.66 2.25
N GLU A 440 6.96 -1.51 1.70
CA GLU A 440 6.77 -0.29 2.47
C GLU A 440 5.27 -0.02 2.48
N VAL A 441 4.70 0.13 3.67
CA VAL A 441 3.53 0.98 3.83
C VAL A 441 4.10 2.39 3.68
N LEU A 442 3.81 3.04 2.55
CA LEU A 442 4.15 4.45 2.30
C LEU A 442 2.97 5.31 2.73
#